data_AF-A0A9W8CPD3-F1
#
_entry.id   AF-A0A9W8CPD3-F1
#
_cell.length_a   1.000
_cell.length_b   1.000
_cell.length_c   1.000
_cell.angle_alpha   90.00
_cell.angle_beta   90.00
_cell.angle_gamma   90.00
#
_symmetry.space_group_name_H-M   'P 1'
#
loop_
_entity.id
_entity.type
_entity.pdbx_description
1 polymer ?
#
loop_
_entity_poly.entity_id
_entity_poly.type
_entity_poly.pdbx_seq_one_letter_code
_entity_poly.pdbx_strand_id
1 'polypeptide(L)'
;TARIAGTAGNVLIIGSALTLFGYIMHTLYDNLIAESGVTRVYNESLDLLRANPQIREFLGDSVAGFGEPTHGQRQRQRAITHRNFMDAQGRQRLYMQYYVEDSRKRSPYMGVARVDLAESKSTGSWDYNYIVVDLYLPEQQQQQHAGTRSVHKGDFASRVEVLVTDEFAREIRQQ
;
A
#
# COMPACT_ATOMS: atom_id res chain seq x y z
N THR A 1 -8.27 56.56 -33.04
CA THR A 1 -7.08 55.77 -32.65
C THR A 1 -7.31 55.14 -31.29
N ALA A 2 -7.21 53.81 -31.24
CA ALA A 2 -6.96 52.93 -30.08
C ALA A 2 -7.88 52.97 -28.83
N ARG A 3 -8.98 52.19 -28.85
CA ARG A 3 -9.48 51.48 -27.65
C ARG A 3 -8.91 50.05 -27.64
N ILE A 4 -7.59 49.91 -27.49
CA ILE A 4 -6.93 48.58 -27.40
C ILE A 4 -6.17 48.42 -26.06
N ALA A 5 -6.19 49.44 -25.19
CA ALA A 5 -5.40 49.41 -23.96
C ALA A 5 -6.00 48.56 -22.81
N GLY A 6 -7.32 48.31 -22.77
CA GLY A 6 -7.95 47.55 -21.69
C GLY A 6 -8.00 46.03 -21.92
N THR A 7 -8.19 45.60 -23.17
CA THR A 7 -8.40 44.18 -23.50
C THR A 7 -7.10 43.38 -23.47
N ALA A 8 -5.98 43.96 -23.91
CA ALA A 8 -4.69 43.27 -23.94
C ALA A 8 -4.15 42.97 -22.52
N GLY A 9 -4.30 43.90 -21.59
CA GLY A 9 -3.91 43.69 -20.18
C GLY A 9 -4.75 42.60 -19.50
N ASN A 10 -6.07 42.62 -19.72
CA ASN A 10 -6.97 41.59 -19.17
C ASN A 10 -6.67 40.21 -19.75
N VAL A 11 -6.37 40.11 -21.06
CA VAL A 11 -6.00 38.83 -21.69
C VAL A 11 -4.68 38.29 -21.14
N LEU A 12 -3.70 39.14 -20.87
CA LEU A 12 -2.44 38.72 -20.23
C LEU A 12 -2.65 38.21 -18.80
N ILE A 13 -3.49 38.88 -18.03
CA ILE A 13 -3.81 38.47 -16.64
C ILE A 13 -4.59 37.14 -16.65
N ILE A 14 -5.58 36.99 -17.53
CA ILE A 14 -6.36 35.76 -17.64
C ILE A 14 -5.48 34.60 -18.14
N GLY A 15 -4.62 34.86 -19.13
CA GLY A 15 -3.69 33.87 -19.66
C GLY A 15 -2.68 33.39 -18.62
N SER A 16 -2.11 34.30 -17.81
CA SER A 16 -1.18 33.92 -16.76
C SER A 16 -1.86 33.13 -15.64
N ALA A 17 -3.07 33.52 -15.25
CA ALA A 17 -3.87 32.79 -14.26
C ALA A 17 -4.22 31.38 -14.73
N LEU A 18 -4.64 31.20 -15.98
CA LEU A 18 -4.94 29.88 -16.55
C LEU A 18 -3.70 29.00 -16.64
N THR A 19 -2.55 29.57 -16.99
CA THR A 19 -1.29 28.82 -17.08
C THR A 19 -0.84 28.34 -15.71
N LEU A 20 -0.89 29.22 -14.70
CA LEU A 20 -0.56 28.86 -13.32
C LEU A 20 -1.54 27.84 -12.75
N PHE A 21 -2.83 28.03 -12.99
CA PHE A 21 -3.87 27.10 -12.54
C PHE A 21 -3.73 25.73 -13.21
N GLY A 22 -3.46 25.69 -14.52
CA GLY A 22 -3.21 24.45 -15.26
C GLY A 22 -2.00 23.68 -14.72
N TYR A 23 -0.91 24.38 -14.39
CA TYR A 23 0.27 23.76 -13.79
C TYR A 23 0.00 23.16 -12.40
N ILE A 24 -0.69 23.91 -11.53
CA ILE A 24 -1.07 23.42 -10.20
C ILE A 24 -2.03 22.23 -10.33
N MET A 25 -3.03 22.33 -11.22
CA MET A 25 -3.98 21.24 -11.45
C MET A 25 -3.29 19.98 -11.99
N HIS A 26 -2.36 20.10 -12.92
CA HIS A 26 -1.59 18.98 -13.45
C HIS A 26 -0.80 18.28 -12.36
N THR A 27 -0.04 19.03 -11.57
CA THR A 27 0.77 18.46 -10.47
C THR A 27 -0.09 17.80 -9.39
N LEU A 28 -1.27 18.33 -9.09
CA LEU A 28 -2.21 17.69 -8.16
C LEU A 28 -2.83 16.42 -8.75
N TYR A 29 -3.20 16.44 -10.03
CA TYR A 29 -3.82 15.30 -10.70
C TYR A 29 -2.89 14.09 -10.78
N ASP A 30 -1.62 14.31 -11.12
CA ASP A 30 -0.61 13.24 -11.18
C ASP A 30 -0.43 12.54 -9.82
N ASN A 31 -0.42 13.33 -8.74
CA ASN A 31 -0.31 12.79 -7.38
C ASN A 31 -1.56 12.04 -6.94
N LEU A 32 -2.76 12.55 -7.28
CA LEU A 32 -4.03 11.92 -6.90
C LEU A 32 -4.28 10.61 -7.66
N ILE A 33 -3.90 10.53 -8.94
CA ILE A 33 -4.00 9.25 -9.67
C ILE A 33 -3.05 8.22 -9.08
N ALA A 34 -1.80 8.62 -8.77
CA ALA A 34 -0.84 7.74 -8.13
C ALA A 34 -1.36 7.22 -6.77
N GLU A 35 -1.97 8.08 -5.95
CA GLU A 35 -2.52 7.71 -4.64
C GLU A 35 -3.84 6.90 -4.73
N SER A 36 -4.66 7.17 -5.74
CA SER A 36 -5.87 6.38 -6.02
C SER A 36 -5.53 4.93 -6.38
N GLY A 37 -4.40 4.71 -7.06
CA GLY A 37 -3.85 3.39 -7.33
C GLY A 37 -3.52 2.64 -6.04
N VAL A 38 -2.76 3.25 -5.13
CA VAL A 38 -2.34 2.61 -3.86
C VAL A 38 -3.54 2.23 -3.00
N THR A 39 -4.49 3.14 -2.82
CA THR A 39 -5.69 2.90 -2.00
C THR A 39 -6.56 1.78 -2.60
N ARG A 40 -6.74 1.79 -3.92
CA ARG A 40 -7.47 0.73 -4.63
C ARG A 40 -6.79 -0.61 -4.47
N VAL A 41 -5.48 -0.68 -4.71
CA VAL A 41 -4.67 -1.90 -4.58
C VAL A 41 -4.75 -2.46 -3.17
N TYR A 42 -4.72 -1.59 -2.14
CA TYR A 42 -4.87 -2.00 -0.75
C TYR A 42 -6.23 -2.64 -0.46
N ASN A 43 -7.32 -2.00 -0.91
CA ASN A 43 -8.65 -2.54 -0.71
C ASN A 43 -8.83 -3.88 -1.43
N GLU A 44 -8.36 -3.97 -2.67
CA GLU A 44 -8.42 -5.18 -3.49
C GLU A 44 -7.57 -6.31 -2.90
N SER A 45 -6.34 -6.03 -2.45
CA SER A 45 -5.50 -7.03 -1.80
C SER A 45 -6.10 -7.50 -0.47
N LEU A 46 -6.72 -6.60 0.29
CA LEU A 46 -7.39 -6.95 1.55
C LEU A 46 -8.63 -7.83 1.31
N ASP A 47 -9.38 -7.57 0.25
CA ASP A 47 -10.53 -8.40 -0.13
C ASP A 47 -10.09 -9.79 -0.63
N LEU A 48 -8.98 -9.88 -1.36
CA LEU A 48 -8.36 -11.17 -1.71
C LEU A 48 -7.93 -11.96 -0.47
N LEU A 49 -7.36 -11.29 0.54
CA LEU A 49 -7.04 -11.90 1.83
C LEU A 49 -8.29 -12.44 2.54
N ARG A 50 -9.38 -11.67 2.56
CA ARG A 50 -10.66 -12.07 3.17
C ARG A 50 -11.30 -13.25 2.45
N ALA A 51 -11.10 -13.37 1.14
CA ALA A 51 -11.61 -14.49 0.35
C ALA A 51 -10.79 -15.78 0.56
N ASN A 52 -9.53 -15.68 1.00
CA ASN A 52 -8.64 -16.84 1.14
C ASN A 52 -9.00 -17.70 2.38
N PRO A 53 -9.28 -19.00 2.21
CA PRO A 53 -9.70 -19.87 3.30
C PRO A 53 -8.61 -20.09 4.37
N GLN A 54 -7.33 -20.12 3.98
CA GLN A 54 -6.22 -20.29 4.93
C GLN A 54 -6.11 -19.06 5.83
N ILE A 55 -6.24 -17.85 5.27
CA ILE A 55 -6.24 -16.61 6.08
C ILE A 55 -7.41 -16.60 7.06
N ARG A 56 -8.60 -17.04 6.64
CA ARG A 56 -9.79 -17.12 7.49
C ARG A 56 -9.64 -18.14 8.62
N GLU A 57 -8.91 -19.23 8.40
CA GLU A 57 -8.63 -20.22 9.45
C GLU A 57 -7.84 -19.59 10.61
N PHE A 58 -6.87 -18.72 10.29
CA PHE A 58 -6.06 -18.06 11.31
C PHE A 58 -6.70 -16.78 11.87
N LEU A 59 -7.25 -15.90 11.04
CA LEU A 59 -7.74 -14.56 11.45
C LEU A 59 -9.27 -14.49 11.59
N GLY A 60 -10.00 -15.54 11.23
CA GLY A 60 -11.46 -15.56 11.23
C GLY A 60 -12.09 -14.82 10.05
N ASP A 61 -13.42 -14.62 10.14
CA ASP A 61 -14.23 -14.05 9.06
C ASP A 61 -14.12 -12.52 8.91
N SER A 62 -13.44 -11.84 9.84
CA SER A 62 -13.43 -10.39 9.91
C SER A 62 -12.02 -9.82 9.96
N VAL A 63 -11.33 -9.88 8.83
CA VAL A 63 -9.96 -9.37 8.69
C VAL A 63 -9.97 -7.85 8.50
N ALA A 64 -9.28 -7.15 9.39
CA ALA A 64 -9.00 -5.71 9.30
C ALA A 64 -7.52 -5.49 8.97
N GLY A 65 -7.24 -4.54 8.07
CA GLY A 65 -5.90 -4.10 7.74
C GLY A 65 -5.54 -2.75 8.38
N PHE A 66 -4.28 -2.57 8.77
CA PHE A 66 -3.76 -1.35 9.36
C PHE A 66 -2.27 -1.15 9.01
N GLY A 67 -1.79 0.09 9.03
CA GLY A 67 -0.37 0.40 8.88
C GLY A 67 0.48 -0.01 10.10
N GLU A 68 1.77 0.30 10.05
CA GLU A 68 2.81 -0.26 10.94
C GLU A 68 2.55 -0.12 12.47
N PRO A 69 2.66 -1.20 13.27
CA PRO A 69 2.43 -1.18 14.72
C PRO A 69 3.34 -0.17 15.43
N THR A 70 2.73 0.85 16.03
CA THR A 70 3.38 1.73 17.00
C THR A 70 3.12 1.20 18.41
N HIS A 71 4.14 1.22 19.27
CA HIS A 71 4.12 0.75 20.67
C HIS A 71 3.18 1.53 21.64
N GLY A 72 2.24 2.33 21.13
CA GLY A 72 1.36 3.18 21.94
C GLY A 72 -0.09 2.72 21.94
N GLN A 73 -0.77 2.90 23.07
CA GLN A 73 -2.19 2.58 23.33
C GLN A 73 -3.20 3.30 22.42
N ARG A 74 -2.75 4.25 21.58
CA ARG A 74 -3.55 4.96 20.58
C ARG A 74 -3.33 4.36 19.20
N GLN A 75 -4.15 3.38 18.87
CA GLN A 75 -4.27 2.80 17.53
C GLN A 75 -5.03 3.80 16.63
N ARG A 76 -4.32 4.85 16.19
CA ARG A 76 -4.84 5.80 15.18
C ARG A 76 -4.77 5.16 13.80
N GLN A 77 -5.59 5.62 12.86
CA GLN A 77 -5.50 5.27 11.43
C GLN A 77 -4.05 5.52 10.97
N ARG A 78 -3.34 4.46 10.57
CA ARG A 78 -1.93 4.54 10.18
C ARG A 78 -1.82 4.53 8.67
N ALA A 79 -0.92 5.37 8.15
CA ALA A 79 -0.56 5.33 6.74
C ALA A 79 0.05 3.96 6.40
N ILE A 80 -0.34 3.41 5.26
CA ILE A 80 0.17 2.14 4.77
C ILE A 80 1.54 2.39 4.14
N THR A 81 2.53 1.59 4.54
CA THR A 81 3.88 1.67 3.99
C THR A 81 3.85 1.17 2.55
N HIS A 82 4.08 2.08 1.60
CA HIS A 82 4.16 1.76 0.18
C HIS A 82 5.41 2.37 -0.44
N ARG A 83 5.90 1.78 -1.53
CA ARG A 83 7.05 2.23 -2.30
C ARG A 83 6.77 2.05 -3.78
N ASN A 84 6.88 3.15 -4.52
CA ASN A 84 6.88 3.14 -5.98
C ASN A 84 8.32 3.16 -6.48
N PHE A 85 8.70 2.22 -7.34
CA PHE A 85 10.04 2.17 -7.92
C PHE A 85 9.98 1.63 -9.35
N MET A 86 10.99 1.95 -10.18
CA MET A 86 11.11 1.33 -11.48
C MET A 86 11.92 0.04 -11.40
N ASP A 87 11.43 -0.99 -12.07
CA ASP A 87 12.14 -2.25 -12.26
C ASP A 87 13.35 -2.08 -13.21
N ALA A 88 14.28 -3.04 -13.18
CA ALA A 88 15.38 -3.16 -14.14
C ALA A 88 14.90 -3.23 -15.60
N GLN A 89 13.67 -3.70 -15.80
CA GLN A 89 13.01 -3.76 -17.12
C GLN A 89 12.29 -2.45 -17.49
N GLY A 90 12.34 -1.42 -16.65
CA GLY A 90 11.66 -0.13 -16.86
C GLY A 90 10.14 -0.23 -16.72
N ARG A 91 9.63 -1.10 -15.85
CA ARG A 91 8.21 -1.15 -15.45
C ARG A 91 8.04 -0.41 -14.13
N GLN A 92 6.94 0.33 -13.97
CA GLN A 92 6.61 0.89 -12.66
C GLN A 92 6.15 -0.25 -11.73
N ARG A 93 6.78 -0.37 -10.56
CA ARG A 93 6.40 -1.31 -9.52
C ARG A 93 5.86 -0.57 -8.31
N LEU A 94 4.85 -1.16 -7.69
CA LEU A 94 4.28 -0.75 -6.43
C LEU A 94 4.46 -1.90 -5.43
N TYR A 95 5.29 -1.67 -4.42
CA TYR A 95 5.39 -2.54 -3.26
C TYR A 95 4.65 -1.92 -2.09
N MET A 96 3.92 -2.74 -1.35
CA MET A 96 3.15 -2.32 -0.20
C MET A 96 3.23 -3.34 0.92
N GLN A 97 3.32 -2.85 2.16
CA GLN A 97 3.28 -3.65 3.36
C GLN A 97 2.27 -3.08 4.35
N TYR A 98 1.39 -3.94 4.84
CA TYR A 98 0.44 -3.62 5.89
C TYR A 98 0.25 -4.80 6.84
N TYR A 99 -0.35 -4.53 7.98
CA TYR A 99 -0.62 -5.51 9.02
C TYR A 99 -2.09 -5.88 9.00
N VAL A 100 -2.39 -7.13 9.35
CA VAL A 100 -3.76 -7.65 9.41
C VAL A 100 -4.03 -8.30 10.76
N GLU A 101 -5.24 -8.12 11.27
CA GLU A 101 -5.72 -8.75 12.50
C GLU A 101 -7.20 -9.10 12.37
N ASP A 102 -7.69 -9.94 13.27
CA ASP A 102 -9.13 -10.12 13.46
C ASP A 102 -9.71 -8.85 14.08
N SER A 103 -10.63 -8.18 13.37
CA SER A 103 -11.32 -6.99 13.86
C SER A 103 -12.08 -7.25 15.17
N ARG A 104 -12.50 -8.50 15.40
CA ARG A 104 -13.22 -8.91 16.61
C ARG A 104 -12.28 -9.36 17.73
N LYS A 105 -10.96 -9.38 17.49
CA LYS A 105 -9.92 -9.82 18.44
C LYS A 105 -10.19 -11.20 19.06
N ARG A 106 -10.79 -12.11 18.30
CA ARG A 106 -11.01 -13.51 18.73
C ARG A 106 -9.80 -14.36 18.40
N SER A 107 -9.12 -14.07 17.30
CA SER A 107 -7.85 -14.71 16.97
C SER A 107 -6.68 -14.06 17.72
N PRO A 108 -5.77 -14.86 18.31
CA PRO A 108 -4.52 -14.35 18.87
C PRO A 108 -3.46 -14.07 17.80
N TYR A 109 -3.70 -14.41 16.53
CA TYR A 109 -2.74 -14.23 15.45
C TYR A 109 -2.80 -12.82 14.85
N MET A 110 -1.65 -12.34 14.41
CA MET A 110 -1.50 -11.16 13.55
C MET A 110 -0.83 -11.59 12.25
N GLY A 111 -0.97 -10.78 11.20
CA GLY A 111 -0.31 -11.01 9.92
C GLY A 111 0.38 -9.76 9.39
N VAL A 112 1.44 -9.97 8.61
CA VAL A 112 2.06 -8.95 7.75
C VAL A 112 1.79 -9.32 6.30
N ALA A 113 0.96 -8.54 5.63
CA ALA A 113 0.71 -8.67 4.20
C ALA A 113 1.75 -7.88 3.42
N ARG A 114 2.44 -8.56 2.50
CA ARG A 114 3.36 -7.97 1.52
C ARG A 114 2.77 -8.15 0.14
N VAL A 115 2.65 -7.05 -0.59
CA VAL A 115 1.99 -6.99 -1.88
C VAL A 115 2.95 -6.32 -2.86
N ASP A 116 3.21 -6.97 -3.99
CA ASP A 116 4.00 -6.41 -5.08
C ASP A 116 3.20 -6.48 -6.38
N LEU A 117 3.18 -5.35 -7.10
CA LEU A 117 2.53 -5.23 -8.40
C LEU A 117 3.48 -4.56 -9.38
N ALA A 118 3.34 -4.90 -10.64
CA ALA A 118 3.99 -4.21 -11.74
C ALA A 118 2.95 -3.69 -12.73
N GLU A 119 3.21 -2.51 -13.27
CA GLU A 119 2.44 -1.99 -14.38
C GLU A 119 2.76 -2.78 -15.66
N SER A 120 1.69 -3.27 -16.29
CA SER A 120 1.74 -3.98 -17.54
C SER A 120 2.05 -3.02 -18.68
N LYS A 121 3.14 -3.23 -19.41
CA LYS A 121 3.51 -2.36 -20.54
C LYS A 121 2.52 -2.42 -21.72
N SER A 122 1.74 -3.50 -21.81
CA SER A 122 0.79 -3.71 -22.92
C SER A 122 -0.58 -3.11 -22.64
N THR A 123 -1.06 -3.16 -21.39
CA THR A 123 -2.41 -2.73 -21.01
C THR A 123 -2.43 -1.48 -20.13
N GLY A 124 -1.28 -1.06 -19.57
CA GLY A 124 -1.21 0.01 -18.57
C GLY A 124 -1.92 -0.33 -17.25
N SER A 125 -2.29 -1.60 -17.05
CA SER A 125 -2.97 -2.07 -15.85
C SER A 125 -1.96 -2.56 -14.80
N TRP A 126 -2.35 -2.51 -13.53
CA TRP A 126 -1.54 -3.06 -12.44
C TRP A 126 -1.77 -4.57 -12.34
N ASP A 127 -0.72 -5.36 -12.61
CA ASP A 127 -0.75 -6.81 -12.50
C ASP A 127 -0.08 -7.24 -11.18
N TYR A 128 -0.71 -8.13 -10.42
CA TYR A 128 -0.15 -8.67 -9.18
C TYR A 128 1.02 -9.61 -9.48
N ASN A 129 2.18 -9.31 -8.91
CA ASN A 129 3.31 -10.24 -8.92
C ASN A 129 3.11 -11.26 -7.79
N TYR A 130 2.90 -10.75 -6.57
CA TYR A 130 2.56 -11.59 -5.42
C TYR A 130 1.80 -10.85 -4.30
N ILE A 131 1.09 -11.65 -3.52
CA ILE A 131 0.48 -11.33 -2.24
C ILE A 131 0.85 -12.44 -1.28
N VAL A 132 1.69 -12.12 -0.29
CA VAL A 132 2.13 -13.06 0.75
C VAL A 132 1.77 -12.50 2.10
N VAL A 133 1.24 -13.35 2.96
CA VAL A 133 0.89 -13.00 4.34
C VAL A 133 1.71 -13.85 5.30
N ASP A 134 2.54 -13.18 6.09
CA ASP A 134 3.30 -13.81 7.16
C ASP A 134 2.50 -13.69 8.46
N LEU A 135 1.96 -14.81 8.95
CA LEU A 135 1.18 -14.90 10.18
C LEU A 135 2.12 -15.19 11.36
N TYR A 136 1.92 -14.51 12.48
CA TYR A 136 2.70 -14.68 13.71
C TYR A 136 1.81 -14.48 14.93
N LEU A 137 2.21 -15.07 16.06
CA LEU A 137 1.67 -14.66 17.35
C LEU A 137 2.48 -13.46 17.85
N PRO A 138 1.85 -12.31 18.13
CA PRO A 138 2.55 -11.23 18.79
C PRO A 138 2.96 -11.71 20.19
N GLU A 139 4.24 -11.59 20.52
CA GLU A 139 4.72 -11.80 21.89
C GLU A 139 3.91 -10.86 22.81
N GLN A 140 3.10 -11.45 23.69
CA GLN A 140 2.41 -10.66 24.70
C GLN A 140 3.50 -10.06 25.58
N GLN A 141 3.66 -8.73 25.50
CA GLN A 141 4.64 -7.96 26.27
C GLN A 141 4.59 -8.41 27.74
N GLN A 142 5.50 -9.31 28.12
CA GLN A 142 5.82 -9.57 29.50
C GLN A 142 6.45 -8.27 30.02
N GLN A 143 5.56 -7.53 30.66
CA GLN A 143 5.72 -6.31 31.43
C GLN A 143 7.16 -5.96 31.81
N GLN A 144 7.57 -4.77 31.35
CA GLN A 144 8.45 -3.82 32.07
C GLN A 144 9.91 -4.28 32.28
N HIS A 145 10.82 -3.57 31.60
CA HIS A 145 12.28 -3.68 31.69
C HIS A 145 12.92 -4.85 30.92
N ALA A 146 13.35 -4.56 29.69
CA ALA A 146 14.78 -4.49 29.33
C ALA A 146 14.96 -4.72 27.83
N GLY A 147 15.58 -3.74 27.17
CA GLY A 147 16.38 -3.96 25.96
C GLY A 147 15.60 -4.28 24.68
N THR A 148 15.57 -3.31 23.79
CA THR A 148 15.31 -3.43 22.34
C THR A 148 15.67 -4.81 21.78
N ARG A 149 14.66 -5.65 21.54
CA ARG A 149 14.79 -6.83 20.70
C ARG A 149 13.85 -6.67 19.52
N SER A 150 14.45 -6.37 18.37
CA SER A 150 13.78 -6.36 17.07
C SER A 150 13.22 -7.75 16.79
N VAL A 151 11.94 -7.80 16.44
CA VAL A 151 11.22 -9.02 16.02
C VAL A 151 12.07 -9.73 14.97
N HIS A 152 12.55 -10.92 15.30
CA HIS A 152 13.41 -11.72 14.43
C HIS A 152 12.54 -12.36 13.34
N LYS A 153 13.09 -12.50 12.13
CA LYS A 153 12.50 -13.11 10.92
C LYS A 153 12.08 -14.60 11.10
N GLY A 154 12.15 -15.16 12.30
CA GLY A 154 12.00 -16.58 12.63
C GLY A 154 10.74 -16.97 13.42
N ASP A 155 9.91 -16.03 13.88
CA ASP A 155 8.73 -16.33 14.74
C ASP A 155 7.40 -16.35 13.97
N PHE A 156 7.43 -16.44 12.64
CA PHE A 156 6.21 -16.59 11.86
C PHE A 156 5.63 -17.99 12.04
N ALA A 157 4.39 -18.06 12.50
CA ALA A 157 3.63 -19.29 12.67
C ALA A 157 3.30 -19.94 11.32
N SER A 158 3.04 -19.14 10.29
CA SER A 158 2.76 -19.63 8.94
C SER A 158 2.96 -18.53 7.90
N ARG A 159 3.43 -18.88 6.70
CA ARG A 159 3.44 -18.01 5.52
C ARG A 159 2.37 -18.51 4.54
N VAL A 160 1.42 -17.64 4.20
CA VAL A 160 0.33 -17.93 3.27
C VAL A 160 0.57 -17.16 1.97
N GLU A 161 0.71 -17.91 0.88
CA GLU A 161 0.80 -17.39 -0.48
C GLU A 161 -0.61 -17.23 -1.04
N VAL A 162 -1.15 -16.01 -0.99
CA VAL A 162 -2.55 -15.74 -1.42
C VAL A 162 -2.65 -15.66 -2.94
N LEU A 163 -1.67 -15.02 -3.56
CA LEU A 163 -1.52 -14.94 -5.01
C LEU A 163 -0.02 -14.90 -5.29
N VAL A 164 0.49 -15.81 -6.10
CA VAL A 164 1.89 -15.80 -6.53
C VAL A 164 1.91 -16.17 -7.99
N THR A 165 2.39 -15.25 -8.83
CA THR A 165 2.61 -15.54 -10.24
C THR A 165 3.86 -16.41 -10.39
N ASP A 166 3.83 -17.42 -11.26
CA ASP A 166 4.90 -18.43 -11.42
C ASP A 166 6.29 -17.82 -11.67
N GLU A 167 6.34 -16.67 -12.34
CA GLU A 167 7.58 -15.92 -12.61
C GLU A 167 8.25 -15.44 -11.30
N PHE A 168 7.44 -15.08 -10.29
CA PHE A 168 7.89 -14.46 -9.04
C PHE A 168 7.93 -15.41 -7.84
N ALA A 169 7.41 -16.63 -7.99
CA ALA A 169 7.48 -17.69 -6.96
C ALA A 169 8.92 -18.05 -6.53
N ARG A 170 9.91 -17.75 -7.38
CA ARG A 170 11.35 -17.94 -7.08
C ARG A 170 11.94 -16.78 -6.28
N GLU A 171 11.44 -15.56 -6.47
CA GLU A 171 11.92 -14.36 -5.78
C GLU A 171 11.47 -14.36 -4.31
N ILE A 172 10.22 -14.75 -4.04
CA ILE A 172 9.67 -14.85 -2.68
C ILE A 172 10.44 -15.87 -1.83
N ARG A 173 10.86 -17.00 -2.42
CA ARG A 173 11.63 -18.03 -1.72
C ARG A 173 13.04 -17.58 -1.32
N GLN A 174 13.56 -16.52 -1.93
CA GLN A 174 14.88 -15.96 -1.62
C GLN A 174 14.81 -14.79 -0.62
N GLN A 175 13.60 -14.29 -0.32
CA GLN A 175 13.34 -13.19 0.63
C GLN A 175 12.91 -13.67 2.01
#